data_AF-A0AAJ1QFD6-F1
#
_entry.id   AF-A0AAJ1QFD6-F1
#
_cell.length_a   1.000
_cell.length_b   1.000
_cell.length_c   1.000
_cell.angle_alpha   90.00
_cell.angle_beta   90.00
_cell.angle_gamma   90.00
#
_symmetry.space_group_name_H-M   'P 1'
#
loop_
_entity.id
_entity.type
_entity.pdbx_description
1 polymer ?
#
loop_
_entity_poly.entity_id
_entity_poly.type
_entity_poly.pdbx_seq_one_letter_code
_entity_poly.pdbx_strand_id
1 'polypeptide(L)'
;MIKKIKKILCKLFVSKGKENFDIRGIKNRINPNQPTFFLLQTPVHINIGDHFISVAEIQFLENNFKNYNIIEIQEDIVDVFLEYGRKLVKPQDRILIHGGGNLGNEYLHHENLRREIIQIFSKNKIIILPQTIHFSNDEIGEKELEKSISIYAKHSDLVICAREEKSYDFAKKSFENKVLLIPDIVLQYVLPEVLINDSVKKETAIAVLRSDRESILNEENRNFIIHTLSDKYKHVFKTDMFCENKEVVINNSTIRQKLIDEKLTLFRNSNLVVTDRLHGMIVSAITGVPCIAIGNYNHKIIESFKWIKLSTNTLFIQDISDLPKAMLDLEELVKNKGECRTPQLVLNNSYKQLIEALE
;
A
#
# COMPACT_ATOMS: atom_id res chain seq x y z
N MET A 1 49.27 13.11 -1.60
CA MET A 1 48.62 12.70 -2.88
C MET A 1 47.52 11.63 -2.72
N ILE A 2 47.44 10.90 -1.60
CA ILE A 2 46.46 9.81 -1.36
C ILE A 2 45.03 10.30 -0.98
N LYS A 3 44.86 11.55 -0.50
CA LYS A 3 43.54 12.11 -0.16
C LYS A 3 42.71 12.62 -1.37
N LYS A 4 43.31 12.78 -2.55
CA LYS A 4 42.60 13.24 -3.77
C LYS A 4 41.93 12.08 -4.54
N ILE A 5 42.36 10.83 -4.32
CA ILE A 5 41.80 9.65 -4.98
C ILE A 5 40.45 9.22 -4.35
N LYS A 6 40.26 9.42 -3.04
CA LYS A 6 38.97 9.12 -2.37
C LYS A 6 37.79 10.01 -2.82
N LYS A 7 38.07 11.20 -3.37
CA LYS A 7 37.01 12.12 -3.84
C LYS A 7 36.56 11.84 -5.29
N ILE A 8 37.38 11.11 -6.05
CA ILE A 8 37.07 10.69 -7.43
C ILE A 8 36.19 9.42 -7.45
N LEU A 9 36.19 8.63 -6.37
CA LEU A 9 35.35 7.44 -6.22
C LEU A 9 33.86 7.72 -5.96
N CYS A 10 33.43 8.96 -5.70
CA CYS A 10 31.99 9.33 -5.76
C CYS A 10 31.48 9.59 -7.19
N LYS A 11 32.34 9.42 -8.21
CA LYS A 11 32.01 9.54 -9.64
C LYS A 11 32.36 8.29 -10.45
N LEU A 12 32.83 7.22 -9.80
CA LEU A 12 33.00 5.93 -10.46
C LEU A 12 31.71 5.14 -10.26
N PHE A 13 30.93 5.09 -11.34
CA PHE A 13 29.97 4.05 -11.68
C PHE A 13 30.00 2.86 -10.72
N VAL A 14 28.89 2.68 -10.00
CA VAL A 14 28.66 1.52 -9.13
C VAL A 14 28.80 0.27 -10.01
N SER A 15 29.97 -0.36 -9.94
CA SER A 15 30.39 -1.51 -10.75
C SER A 15 29.75 -2.82 -10.29
N LYS A 16 28.43 -2.79 -10.08
CA LYS A 16 27.49 -3.91 -9.92
C LYS A 16 26.08 -3.44 -10.33
N GLY A 17 25.89 -3.03 -11.58
CA GLY A 17 24.56 -2.82 -12.18
C GLY A 17 23.64 -1.77 -11.54
N LYS A 18 24.10 -0.95 -10.58
CA LYS A 18 23.31 0.10 -9.91
C LYS A 18 23.91 1.48 -10.14
N GLU A 19 24.11 1.84 -11.41
CA GLU A 19 24.80 3.06 -11.84
C GLU A 19 24.14 4.39 -11.41
N ASN A 20 22.96 4.36 -10.76
CA ASN A 20 22.12 5.55 -10.53
C ASN A 20 21.89 5.95 -9.06
N PHE A 21 22.60 5.39 -8.07
CA PHE A 21 22.40 5.81 -6.68
C PHE A 21 23.03 7.19 -6.39
N ASP A 22 22.25 8.25 -6.57
CA ASP A 22 22.69 9.64 -6.37
C ASP A 22 22.54 10.11 -4.92
N ILE A 23 23.52 9.77 -4.08
CA ILE A 23 23.63 10.28 -2.70
C ILE A 23 23.63 11.81 -2.66
N ARG A 24 24.20 12.48 -3.67
CA ARG A 24 24.23 13.94 -3.72
C ARG A 24 22.83 14.48 -3.99
N GLY A 25 22.09 13.86 -4.91
CA GLY A 25 20.68 14.14 -5.16
C GLY A 25 19.82 13.99 -3.91
N ILE A 26 19.97 12.88 -3.16
CA ILE A 26 19.27 12.70 -1.87
C ILE A 26 19.64 13.83 -0.91
N LYS A 27 20.93 14.09 -0.71
CA LYS A 27 21.41 15.14 0.20
C LYS A 27 20.87 16.53 -0.18
N ASN A 28 20.76 16.84 -1.47
CA ASN A 28 20.27 18.13 -1.94
C ASN A 28 18.77 18.34 -1.70
N ARG A 29 18.00 17.27 -1.54
CA ARG A 29 16.57 17.33 -1.19
C ARG A 29 16.30 17.51 0.30
N ILE A 30 17.33 17.37 1.15
CA ILE A 30 17.19 17.49 2.61
C ILE A 30 17.50 18.93 3.01
N ASN A 31 16.49 19.62 3.54
CA ASN A 31 16.70 20.85 4.30
C ASN A 31 17.38 20.48 5.64
N PRO A 32 18.63 20.90 5.89
CA PRO A 32 19.37 20.47 7.08
C PRO A 32 18.77 20.95 8.41
N ASN A 33 17.89 21.96 8.37
CA ASN A 33 17.24 22.56 9.53
C ASN A 33 15.92 21.88 9.92
N GLN A 34 15.47 20.88 9.16
CA GLN A 34 14.25 20.13 9.41
C GLN A 34 14.57 18.65 9.66
N PRO A 35 13.82 17.96 10.53
CA PRO A 35 13.87 16.51 10.62
C PRO A 35 13.39 15.86 9.32
N THR A 36 13.78 14.61 9.09
CA THR A 36 13.50 13.89 7.85
C THR A 36 12.75 12.59 8.13
N PHE A 37 11.68 12.35 7.38
CA PHE A 37 11.13 11.01 7.18
C PHE A 37 11.89 10.33 6.05
N PHE A 38 12.55 9.22 6.35
CA PHE A 38 13.05 8.31 5.33
C PHE A 38 12.02 7.18 5.17
N LEU A 39 11.32 7.16 4.04
CA LEU A 39 10.36 6.11 3.68
C LEU A 39 11.07 5.05 2.83
N LEU A 40 11.31 3.87 3.40
CA LEU A 40 12.09 2.79 2.81
C LEU A 40 11.18 1.65 2.31
N GLN A 41 11.72 0.88 1.36
CA GLN A 41 11.10 -0.31 0.78
C GLN A 41 9.84 -0.02 -0.05
N THR A 42 9.76 1.17 -0.66
CA THR A 42 8.66 1.46 -1.58
C THR A 42 8.80 0.66 -2.89
N PRO A 43 7.68 0.30 -3.53
CA PRO A 43 7.70 -0.72 -4.58
C PRO A 43 8.27 -0.21 -5.89
N VAL A 44 8.91 -1.12 -6.65
CA VAL A 44 9.30 -0.93 -8.06
C VAL A 44 8.74 -2.02 -8.99
N HIS A 45 7.84 -2.85 -8.47
CA HIS A 45 7.24 -3.97 -9.19
C HIS A 45 5.90 -3.58 -9.84
N ILE A 46 5.20 -4.55 -10.43
CA ILE A 46 4.02 -4.28 -11.27
C ILE A 46 2.68 -4.17 -10.51
N ASN A 47 2.63 -4.50 -9.21
CA ASN A 47 1.39 -4.39 -8.43
C ASN A 47 1.07 -2.91 -8.14
N ILE A 48 0.07 -2.38 -8.84
CA ILE A 48 -0.40 -1.00 -8.73
C ILE A 48 -0.95 -0.70 -7.33
N GLY A 49 -1.49 -1.71 -6.63
CA GLY A 49 -1.99 -1.54 -5.26
C GLY A 49 -0.92 -1.04 -4.29
N ASP A 50 0.30 -1.56 -4.37
CA ASP A 50 1.39 -1.12 -3.49
C ASP A 50 1.92 0.27 -3.91
N HIS A 51 1.80 0.64 -5.19
CA HIS A 51 2.07 2.01 -5.61
C HIS A 51 1.04 3.01 -5.07
N PHE A 52 -0.24 2.62 -5.01
CA PHE A 52 -1.26 3.41 -4.30
C PHE A 52 -0.87 3.62 -2.84
N ILE A 53 -0.40 2.56 -2.14
CA ILE A 53 0.08 2.68 -0.77
C ILE A 53 1.21 3.71 -0.70
N SER A 54 2.27 3.57 -1.51
CA SER A 54 3.42 4.47 -1.45
C SER A 54 3.06 5.93 -1.71
N VAL A 55 2.19 6.21 -2.69
CA VAL A 55 1.77 7.59 -2.98
C VAL A 55 0.85 8.12 -1.87
N ALA A 56 0.00 7.27 -1.29
CA ALA A 56 -0.82 7.65 -0.15
C ALA A 56 0.00 7.92 1.12
N GLU A 57 1.07 7.15 1.37
CA GLU A 57 2.01 7.40 2.47
C GLU A 57 2.68 8.77 2.32
N ILE A 58 3.21 9.08 1.12
CA ILE A 58 3.85 10.37 0.85
C ILE A 58 2.84 11.50 1.02
N GLN A 59 1.65 11.41 0.41
CA GLN A 59 0.63 12.45 0.51
C GLN A 59 0.15 12.63 1.97
N PHE A 60 0.00 11.54 2.72
CA PHE A 60 -0.36 11.59 4.14
C PHE A 60 0.69 12.33 4.97
N LEU A 61 1.97 12.06 4.74
CA LEU A 61 3.07 12.76 5.41
C LEU A 61 3.10 14.23 5.03
N GLU A 62 2.98 14.56 3.74
CA GLU A 62 2.94 15.94 3.24
C GLU A 62 1.77 16.73 3.83
N ASN A 63 0.61 16.11 4.01
CA ASN A 63 -0.58 16.77 4.54
C ASN A 63 -0.46 17.06 6.05
N ASN A 64 0.15 16.15 6.82
CA ASN A 64 0.18 16.25 8.28
C ASN A 64 1.49 16.86 8.83
N PHE A 65 2.61 16.81 8.10
CA PHE A 65 3.93 17.17 8.62
C PHE A 65 4.67 18.19 7.74
N LYS A 66 4.19 19.44 7.69
CA LYS A 66 4.76 20.53 6.87
C LYS A 66 6.21 20.91 7.22
N ASN A 67 6.69 20.53 8.40
CA ASN A 67 8.02 20.88 8.91
C ASN A 67 9.04 19.73 8.78
N TYR A 68 8.72 18.67 8.04
CA TYR A 68 9.61 17.54 7.80
C TYR A 68 10.03 17.48 6.32
N ASN A 69 11.26 17.04 6.08
CA ASN A 69 11.65 16.52 4.77
C ASN A 69 11.06 15.12 4.58
N ILE A 70 10.72 14.75 3.36
CA ILE A 70 10.29 13.38 3.01
C ILE A 70 11.24 12.84 1.93
N ILE A 71 11.92 11.73 2.23
CA ILE A 71 12.86 11.07 1.35
C ILE A 71 12.39 9.64 1.11
N GLU A 72 11.92 9.38 -0.11
CA GLU A 72 11.58 8.03 -0.58
C GLU A 72 12.85 7.26 -0.99
N ILE A 73 12.98 6.02 -0.51
CA ILE A 73 14.01 5.05 -0.87
C ILE A 73 13.31 3.75 -1.31
N GLN A 74 13.35 3.50 -2.61
CA GLN A 74 12.76 2.32 -3.25
C GLN A 74 13.50 1.03 -2.93
N GLU A 75 12.78 -0.09 -2.94
CA GLU A 75 13.26 -1.42 -2.54
C GLU A 75 14.55 -1.86 -3.24
N ASP A 76 14.71 -1.55 -4.53
CA ASP A 76 15.86 -1.95 -5.35
C ASP A 76 17.16 -1.22 -4.97
N ILE A 77 17.06 -0.06 -4.31
CA ILE A 77 18.20 0.74 -3.87
C ILE A 77 18.42 0.75 -2.35
N VAL A 78 17.58 0.07 -1.56
CA VAL A 78 17.71 0.09 -0.09
C VAL A 78 19.08 -0.41 0.36
N ASP A 79 19.58 -1.55 -0.15
CA ASP A 79 20.91 -2.07 0.24
C ASP A 79 22.02 -1.02 0.04
N VAL A 80 21.96 -0.29 -1.09
CA VAL A 80 22.92 0.75 -1.42
C VAL A 80 22.76 1.96 -0.50
N PHE A 81 21.52 2.31 -0.15
CA PHE A 81 21.24 3.33 0.85
C PHE A 81 21.75 2.94 2.23
N LEU A 82 21.57 1.69 2.66
CA LEU A 82 22.10 1.19 3.93
C LEU A 82 23.63 1.22 3.97
N GLU A 83 24.30 0.87 2.87
CA GLU A 83 25.77 0.86 2.81
C GLU A 83 26.35 2.30 2.78
N TYR A 84 25.81 3.17 1.93
CA TYR A 84 26.44 4.46 1.62
C TYR A 84 25.64 5.69 2.07
N GLY A 85 24.31 5.58 2.11
CA GLY A 85 23.36 6.65 2.40
C GLY A 85 23.03 6.81 3.90
N ARG A 86 23.15 5.75 4.71
CA ARG A 86 22.76 5.76 6.13
C ARG A 86 23.38 6.89 6.97
N LYS A 87 24.57 7.38 6.59
CA LYS A 87 25.26 8.50 7.23
C LYS A 87 24.54 9.85 7.08
N LEU A 88 23.54 9.93 6.19
CA LEU A 88 22.68 11.10 6.04
C LEU A 88 21.60 11.15 7.13
N VAL A 89 21.24 10.00 7.71
CA VAL A 89 20.24 9.88 8.78
C VAL A 89 20.82 10.41 10.09
N LYS A 90 20.11 11.33 10.72
CA LYS A 90 20.42 11.91 12.02
C LYS A 90 19.52 11.32 13.12
N PRO A 91 19.87 11.42 14.41
CA PRO A 91 19.06 10.83 15.49
C PRO A 91 17.61 11.33 15.57
N GLN A 92 17.33 12.58 15.18
CA GLN A 92 15.97 13.12 15.16
C GLN A 92 15.12 12.63 13.98
N ASP A 93 15.75 12.04 12.97
CA ASP A 93 15.04 11.57 11.78
C ASP A 93 14.23 10.31 12.10
N ARG A 94 13.21 10.06 11.29
CA ARG A 94 12.27 8.96 11.46
C ARG A 94 12.44 7.99 10.29
N ILE A 95 12.52 6.70 10.59
CA ILE A 95 12.57 5.66 9.57
C ILE A 95 11.18 5.06 9.44
N LEU A 96 10.62 5.16 8.25
CA LEU A 96 9.34 4.56 7.90
C LEU A 96 9.61 3.38 6.98
N ILE A 97 8.97 2.25 7.27
CA ILE A 97 9.01 1.07 6.40
C ILE A 97 7.64 0.98 5.74
N HIS A 98 7.65 0.93 4.40
CA HIS A 98 6.46 0.84 3.55
C HIS A 98 5.44 -0.20 4.06
N GLY A 99 4.16 0.16 3.97
CA GLY A 99 3.01 -0.67 4.34
C GLY A 99 2.71 -1.80 3.32
N GLY A 100 1.49 -2.33 3.40
CA GLY A 100 0.98 -3.32 2.44
C GLY A 100 0.78 -4.70 3.05
N GLY A 101 1.17 -5.76 2.33
CA GLY A 101 1.00 -7.14 2.76
C GLY A 101 2.28 -7.95 2.63
N ASN A 102 3.39 -7.41 3.15
CA ASN A 102 4.74 -7.95 2.95
C ASN A 102 5.53 -8.14 4.27
N LEU A 103 4.84 -8.17 5.41
CA LEU A 103 5.41 -8.56 6.71
C LEU A 103 5.11 -10.03 6.98
N GLY A 104 6.16 -10.86 6.92
CA GLY A 104 5.99 -12.30 6.95
C GLY A 104 7.07 -13.07 6.20
N ASN A 105 6.90 -14.39 6.11
CA ASN A 105 7.82 -15.26 5.38
C ASN A 105 7.38 -15.56 3.93
N GLU A 106 6.19 -15.13 3.51
CA GLU A 106 5.75 -15.21 2.10
C GLU A 106 6.66 -14.37 1.18
N TYR A 107 7.03 -13.17 1.64
CA TYR A 107 7.91 -12.25 0.92
C TYR A 107 9.23 -12.04 1.68
N LEU A 108 9.96 -13.14 1.90
CA LEU A 108 11.11 -13.18 2.81
C LEU A 108 12.23 -12.18 2.49
N HIS A 109 12.38 -11.78 1.22
CA HIS A 109 13.31 -10.71 0.84
C HIS A 109 12.99 -9.38 1.55
N HIS A 110 11.70 -8.98 1.57
CA HIS A 110 11.26 -7.75 2.22
C HIS A 110 11.42 -7.83 3.74
N GLU A 111 11.14 -8.99 4.34
CA GLU A 111 11.32 -9.19 5.78
C GLU A 111 12.80 -9.24 6.21
N ASN A 112 13.68 -9.81 5.39
CA ASN A 112 15.13 -9.74 5.62
C ASN A 112 15.63 -8.29 5.62
N LEU A 113 15.25 -7.53 4.60
CA LEU A 113 15.64 -6.13 4.45
C LEU A 113 15.07 -5.27 5.58
N ARG A 114 13.82 -5.51 5.99
CA ARG A 114 13.18 -4.87 7.15
C ARG A 114 13.96 -5.10 8.44
N ARG A 115 14.34 -6.36 8.70
CA ARG A 115 15.16 -6.72 9.86
C ARG A 115 16.52 -6.01 9.85
N GLU A 116 17.15 -5.91 8.67
CA GLU A 116 18.41 -5.17 8.51
C GLU A 116 18.25 -3.67 8.80
N ILE A 117 17.20 -3.03 8.26
CA ILE A 117 16.86 -1.63 8.54
C ILE A 117 16.71 -1.41 10.05
N ILE A 118 15.94 -2.26 10.73
CA ILE A 118 15.70 -2.16 12.18
C ILE A 118 17.00 -2.28 12.97
N GLN A 119 17.89 -3.20 12.59
CA GLN A 119 19.18 -3.37 13.26
C GLN A 119 20.12 -2.17 13.03
N ILE A 120 20.19 -1.65 11.80
CA ILE A 120 21.08 -0.55 11.43
C ILE A 120 20.65 0.77 12.09
N PHE A 121 19.36 1.08 12.10
CA PHE A 121 18.83 2.34 12.62
C PHE A 121 18.32 2.24 14.06
N SER A 122 18.97 1.42 14.89
CA SER A 122 18.61 1.13 16.30
C SER A 122 18.49 2.33 17.25
N LYS A 123 18.88 3.53 16.82
CA LYS A 123 18.79 4.78 17.61
C LYS A 123 17.72 5.75 17.07
N ASN A 124 17.08 5.42 15.95
CA ASN A 124 16.03 6.20 15.35
C ASN A 124 14.68 5.60 15.74
N LYS A 125 13.64 6.43 15.78
CA LYS A 125 12.27 5.94 15.83
C LYS A 125 11.94 5.27 14.50
N ILE A 126 11.44 4.04 14.57
CA ILE A 126 11.06 3.25 13.39
C ILE A 126 9.56 2.96 13.44
N ILE A 127 8.87 3.23 12.33
CA ILE A 127 7.46 2.91 12.17
C ILE A 127 7.31 2.00 10.96
N ILE A 128 6.83 0.79 11.18
CA ILE A 128 6.30 -0.06 10.11
C ILE A 128 4.88 0.42 9.83
N LEU A 129 4.67 0.99 8.64
CA LEU A 129 3.38 1.51 8.20
C LEU A 129 2.34 0.38 8.04
N PRO A 130 1.03 0.67 7.91
CA PRO A 130 -0.03 -0.35 8.06
C PRO A 130 0.19 -1.61 7.19
N GLN A 131 0.34 -2.76 7.86
CA GLN A 131 0.63 -4.06 7.25
C GLN A 131 -0.50 -5.08 7.45
N THR A 132 -0.71 -5.94 6.47
CA THR A 132 -1.15 -7.32 6.72
C THR A 132 0.07 -8.16 7.08
N ILE A 133 -0.03 -8.91 8.17
CA ILE A 133 1.04 -9.70 8.76
C ILE A 133 0.68 -11.18 8.63
N HIS A 134 1.59 -11.97 8.06
CA HIS A 134 1.36 -13.41 7.92
C HIS A 134 2.67 -14.20 8.00
N PHE A 135 2.76 -15.09 8.98
CA PHE A 135 3.75 -16.15 9.01
C PHE A 135 3.04 -17.49 8.80
N SER A 136 3.57 -18.36 7.94
CA SER A 136 3.00 -19.68 7.68
C SER A 136 3.04 -20.55 8.94
N ASN A 137 2.05 -21.44 9.08
CA ASN A 137 1.98 -22.41 10.18
C ASN A 137 2.79 -23.68 9.84
N ASP A 138 4.02 -23.49 9.38
CA ASP A 138 5.00 -24.56 9.12
C ASP A 138 6.34 -24.20 9.77
N GLU A 139 7.27 -25.15 9.76
CA GLU A 139 8.60 -24.99 10.39
C GLU A 139 9.35 -23.75 9.86
N ILE A 140 9.14 -23.40 8.58
CA ILE A 140 9.77 -22.23 7.97
C ILE A 140 9.16 -20.95 8.55
N GLY A 141 7.84 -20.85 8.62
CA GLY A 141 7.14 -19.69 9.15
C GLY A 141 7.39 -19.48 10.64
N GLU A 142 7.41 -20.55 11.44
CA GLU A 142 7.76 -20.50 12.86
C GLU A 142 9.18 -19.97 13.07
N LYS A 143 10.16 -20.51 12.34
CA LYS A 143 11.55 -20.07 12.41
C LYS A 143 11.73 -18.60 12.01
N GLU A 144 11.06 -18.16 10.94
CA GLU A 144 11.16 -16.78 10.50
C GLU A 144 10.45 -15.81 11.45
N LEU A 145 9.35 -16.23 12.07
CA LEU A 145 8.67 -15.49 13.12
C LEU A 145 9.56 -15.32 14.34
N GLU A 146 10.16 -16.39 14.87
CA GLU A 146 11.09 -16.33 16.01
C GLU A 146 12.26 -15.39 15.73
N LYS A 147 12.82 -15.46 14.52
CA LYS A 147 13.88 -14.56 14.08
C LYS A 147 13.43 -13.10 14.10
N SER A 148 12.24 -12.79 13.58
CA SER A 148 11.69 -11.42 13.61
C SER A 148 11.40 -10.95 15.03
N ILE A 149 10.81 -11.78 15.89
CA ILE A 149 10.58 -11.48 17.31
C ILE A 149 11.90 -11.10 18.00
N SER A 150 12.94 -11.93 17.83
CA SER A 150 14.24 -11.71 18.47
C SER A 150 14.95 -10.43 18.05
N ILE A 151 14.71 -9.95 16.83
CA ILE A 151 15.30 -8.72 16.29
C ILE A 151 14.46 -7.51 16.70
N TYR A 152 13.14 -7.61 16.58
CA TYR A 152 12.23 -6.50 16.86
C TYR A 152 12.23 -6.15 18.35
N ALA A 153 12.30 -7.15 19.24
CA ALA A 153 12.38 -6.95 20.69
C ALA A 153 13.61 -6.13 21.13
N LYS A 154 14.70 -6.13 20.33
CA LYS A 154 15.90 -5.33 20.62
C LYS A 154 15.76 -3.85 20.27
N HIS A 155 14.66 -3.45 19.64
CA HIS A 155 14.40 -2.09 19.20
C HIS A 155 13.26 -1.46 20.01
N SER A 156 13.59 -0.71 21.06
CA SER A 156 12.59 -0.14 21.99
C SER A 156 11.66 0.90 21.35
N ASP A 157 12.14 1.64 20.34
CA ASP A 157 11.36 2.69 19.65
C ASP A 157 10.87 2.24 18.27
N LEU A 158 10.43 0.97 18.20
CA LEU A 158 9.79 0.38 17.02
C LEU A 158 8.26 0.34 17.23
N VAL A 159 7.53 0.87 16.26
CA VAL A 159 6.06 0.81 16.19
C VAL A 159 5.64 -0.05 15.00
N ILE A 160 4.74 -1.00 15.25
CA ILE A 160 4.18 -1.91 14.23
C ILE A 160 2.72 -1.52 13.99
N CYS A 161 2.40 -1.04 12.80
CA CYS A 161 1.01 -0.77 12.42
C CYS A 161 0.44 -1.98 11.68
N ALA A 162 -0.63 -2.56 12.22
CA ALA A 162 -1.44 -3.58 11.54
C ALA A 162 -2.65 -2.91 10.90
N ARG A 163 -2.98 -3.30 9.66
CA ARG A 163 -4.09 -2.66 8.92
C ARG A 163 -5.47 -3.23 9.15
N GLU A 164 -5.53 -4.38 9.80
CA GLU A 164 -6.76 -5.09 10.10
C GLU A 164 -6.62 -5.96 11.35
N GLU A 165 -7.76 -6.39 11.91
CA GLU A 165 -7.86 -6.98 13.26
C GLU A 165 -7.02 -8.26 13.41
N LYS A 166 -6.98 -9.14 12.41
CA LYS A 166 -6.23 -10.40 12.53
C LYS A 166 -4.73 -10.16 12.60
N SER A 167 -4.19 -9.26 11.76
CA SER A 167 -2.79 -8.85 11.86
C SER A 167 -2.49 -8.12 13.17
N TYR A 168 -3.44 -7.33 13.67
CA TYR A 168 -3.26 -6.62 14.94
C TYR A 168 -3.17 -7.60 16.11
N ASP A 169 -4.11 -8.54 16.20
CA ASP A 169 -4.13 -9.56 17.25
C ASP A 169 -2.89 -10.46 17.17
N PHE A 170 -2.50 -10.85 15.96
CA PHE A 170 -1.27 -11.61 15.73
C PHE A 170 -0.03 -10.84 16.20
N ALA A 171 0.10 -9.57 15.81
CA ALA A 171 1.24 -8.74 16.18
C ALA A 171 1.29 -8.47 17.69
N LYS A 172 0.15 -8.18 18.31
CA LYS A 172 0.01 -7.99 19.76
C LYS A 172 0.42 -9.22 20.55
N LYS A 173 0.11 -10.42 20.04
CA LYS A 173 0.50 -11.68 20.67
C LYS A 173 1.99 -12.00 20.48
N SER A 174 2.55 -11.64 19.33
CA SER A 174 3.89 -12.10 18.92
C SER A 174 5.01 -11.13 19.30
N PHE A 175 4.77 -9.82 19.24
CA PHE A 175 5.79 -8.80 19.43
C PHE A 175 5.53 -7.98 20.71
N GLU A 176 6.58 -7.77 21.49
CA GLU A 176 6.55 -6.92 22.68
C GLU A 176 6.53 -5.41 22.34
N ASN A 177 6.81 -5.08 21.07
CA ASN A 177 6.84 -3.71 20.57
C ASN A 177 5.45 -3.05 20.59
N LYS A 178 5.42 -1.72 20.46
CA LYS A 178 4.15 -0.99 20.35
C LYS A 178 3.44 -1.39 19.05
N VAL A 179 2.24 -1.95 19.18
CA VAL A 179 1.38 -2.30 18.04
C VAL A 179 0.16 -1.38 17.97
N LEU A 180 -0.11 -0.84 16.79
CA LEU A 180 -1.25 0.01 16.47
C LEU A 180 -2.16 -0.66 15.43
N LEU A 181 -3.47 -0.42 15.54
CA LEU A 181 -4.47 -0.83 14.53
C LEU A 181 -4.84 0.42 13.72
N ILE A 182 -4.34 0.51 12.49
CA ILE A 182 -4.48 1.70 11.63
C ILE A 182 -5.00 1.24 10.28
N PRO A 183 -6.12 1.75 9.74
CA PRO A 183 -6.64 1.29 8.46
C PRO A 183 -5.61 1.49 7.33
N ASP A 184 -5.79 0.76 6.23
CA ASP A 184 -4.93 0.90 5.05
C ASP A 184 -4.77 2.37 4.64
N ILE A 185 -3.53 2.83 4.49
CA ILE A 185 -3.22 4.25 4.29
C ILE A 185 -3.83 4.82 3.00
N VAL A 186 -4.14 3.97 2.00
CA VAL A 186 -4.80 4.40 0.75
C VAL A 186 -6.19 4.99 1.03
N LEU A 187 -6.86 4.61 2.13
CA LEU A 187 -8.14 5.20 2.52
C LEU A 187 -8.05 6.69 2.90
N GLN A 188 -6.83 7.21 3.13
CA GLN A 188 -6.56 8.64 3.35
C GLN A 188 -6.15 9.38 2.08
N TYR A 189 -6.01 8.69 0.94
CA TYR A 189 -5.60 9.32 -0.30
C TYR A 189 -6.66 10.30 -0.80
N VAL A 190 -6.27 11.55 -0.98
CA VAL A 190 -7.08 12.64 -1.53
C VAL A 190 -6.95 12.62 -3.05
N LEU A 191 -8.10 12.55 -3.74
CA LEU A 191 -8.16 12.51 -5.19
C LEU A 191 -7.75 13.86 -5.81
N PRO A 192 -7.08 13.85 -6.98
CA PRO A 192 -6.89 15.04 -7.81
C PRO A 192 -8.22 15.74 -8.16
N GLU A 193 -8.26 17.08 -8.09
CA GLU A 193 -9.48 17.88 -8.37
C GLU A 193 -10.08 17.60 -9.76
N VAL A 194 -9.24 17.32 -10.76
CA VAL A 194 -9.68 17.00 -12.13
C VAL A 194 -10.59 15.77 -12.19
N LEU A 195 -10.47 14.83 -11.24
CA LEU A 195 -11.31 13.63 -11.15
C LEU A 195 -12.61 13.84 -10.35
N ILE A 196 -12.77 15.00 -9.73
CA ILE A 196 -13.94 15.34 -8.92
C ILE A 196 -15.08 15.87 -9.81
N ASN A 197 -14.76 16.55 -10.91
CA ASN A 197 -15.74 17.30 -11.72
C ASN A 197 -16.22 16.60 -13.01
N ASP A 198 -15.60 15.49 -13.42
CA ASP A 198 -15.98 14.72 -14.61
C ASP A 198 -16.84 13.51 -14.23
N SER A 199 -18.16 13.67 -14.16
CA SER A 199 -19.08 12.55 -13.89
C SER A 199 -20.18 12.42 -14.95
N VAL A 200 -19.80 12.12 -16.19
CA VAL A 200 -20.75 11.52 -17.12
C VAL A 200 -20.79 10.02 -16.82
N LYS A 201 -21.80 9.59 -16.06
CA LYS A 201 -22.07 8.18 -15.76
C LYS A 201 -22.35 7.43 -17.06
N LYS A 202 -21.33 6.79 -17.63
CA LYS A 202 -21.46 5.85 -18.75
C LYS A 202 -21.88 4.50 -18.17
N GLU A 203 -22.96 3.90 -18.67
CA GLU A 203 -23.51 2.56 -18.32
C GLU A 203 -22.45 1.44 -18.33
N THR A 204 -21.53 1.47 -17.37
CA THR A 204 -20.24 0.78 -17.42
C THR A 204 -19.98 0.07 -16.11
N ALA A 205 -19.66 -1.22 -16.16
CA ALA A 205 -19.11 -1.96 -15.04
C ALA A 205 -17.66 -2.37 -15.30
N ILE A 206 -16.87 -2.46 -14.24
CA ILE A 206 -15.51 -3.00 -14.31
C ILE A 206 -15.36 -4.21 -13.40
N ALA A 207 -14.77 -5.27 -13.95
CA ALA A 207 -14.38 -6.47 -13.22
C ALA A 207 -12.86 -6.41 -12.98
N VAL A 208 -12.47 -6.11 -11.75
CA VAL A 208 -11.07 -5.98 -11.32
C VAL A 208 -10.67 -7.28 -10.66
N LEU A 209 -10.24 -8.25 -11.46
CA LEU A 209 -10.08 -9.64 -11.04
C LEU A 209 -8.61 -10.05 -11.06
N ARG A 210 -8.15 -10.77 -10.03
CA ARG A 210 -6.79 -11.31 -9.97
C ARG A 210 -6.51 -12.20 -11.17
N SER A 211 -5.33 -12.12 -11.74
CA SER A 211 -4.84 -13.01 -12.81
C SER A 211 -3.73 -13.98 -12.35
N ASP A 212 -3.27 -13.85 -11.12
CA ASP A 212 -2.13 -14.58 -10.56
C ASP A 212 -2.53 -15.81 -9.73
N ARG A 213 -1.54 -16.48 -9.14
CA ARG A 213 -1.68 -17.73 -8.37
C ARG A 213 -2.53 -17.61 -7.11
N GLU A 214 -2.78 -16.39 -6.61
CA GLU A 214 -3.69 -16.17 -5.47
C GLU A 214 -5.16 -16.13 -5.91
N SER A 215 -5.46 -16.12 -7.21
CA SER A 215 -6.84 -16.11 -7.68
C SER A 215 -7.53 -17.45 -7.41
N ILE A 216 -8.71 -17.37 -6.80
CA ILE A 216 -9.62 -18.50 -6.61
C ILE A 216 -10.65 -18.62 -7.73
N LEU A 217 -10.69 -17.63 -8.62
CA LEU A 217 -11.66 -17.56 -9.70
C LEU A 217 -11.14 -18.34 -10.91
N ASN A 218 -11.77 -19.49 -11.17
CA ASN A 218 -11.59 -20.23 -12.41
C ASN A 218 -12.24 -19.46 -13.59
N GLU A 219 -12.03 -19.93 -14.82
CA GLU A 219 -12.58 -19.29 -16.01
C GLU A 219 -14.12 -19.27 -16.03
N GLU A 220 -14.77 -20.30 -15.50
CA GLU A 220 -16.25 -20.35 -15.39
C GLU A 220 -16.78 -19.22 -14.50
N ASN A 221 -16.17 -19.03 -13.32
CA ASN A 221 -16.48 -17.96 -12.39
C ASN A 221 -16.28 -16.57 -13.02
N ARG A 222 -15.19 -16.39 -13.78
CA ARG A 222 -14.92 -15.12 -14.48
C ARG A 222 -15.96 -14.86 -15.55
N ASN A 223 -16.30 -15.87 -16.35
CA ASN A 223 -17.32 -15.75 -17.38
C ASN A 223 -18.69 -15.46 -16.78
N PHE A 224 -19.02 -16.11 -15.66
CA PHE A 224 -20.24 -15.83 -14.91
C PHE A 224 -20.31 -14.36 -14.44
N ILE A 225 -19.23 -13.83 -13.86
CA ILE A 225 -19.16 -12.41 -13.46
C ILE A 225 -19.39 -11.49 -14.67
N ILE A 226 -18.66 -11.72 -15.76
CA ILE A 226 -18.75 -10.88 -16.95
C ILE A 226 -20.15 -10.95 -17.57
N HIS A 227 -20.74 -12.13 -17.67
CA HIS A 227 -22.10 -12.32 -18.19
C HIS A 227 -23.14 -11.59 -17.33
N THR A 228 -23.11 -11.80 -16.02
CA THR A 228 -24.01 -11.13 -15.06
C THR A 228 -23.92 -9.60 -15.15
N LEU A 229 -22.71 -9.06 -15.34
CA LEU A 229 -22.52 -7.62 -15.54
C LEU A 229 -23.07 -7.15 -16.90
N SER A 230 -22.92 -7.96 -17.95
CA SER A 230 -23.31 -7.61 -19.32
C SER A 230 -24.83 -7.59 -19.51
N ASP A 231 -25.58 -8.30 -18.67
CA ASP A 231 -27.04 -8.26 -18.64
C ASP A 231 -27.59 -6.90 -18.20
N LYS A 232 -26.78 -6.08 -17.51
CA LYS A 232 -27.20 -4.83 -16.89
C LYS A 232 -26.46 -3.59 -17.39
N TYR A 233 -25.20 -3.75 -17.78
CA TYR A 233 -24.34 -2.65 -18.19
C TYR A 233 -23.97 -2.78 -19.65
N LYS A 234 -24.08 -1.68 -20.40
CA LYS A 234 -23.75 -1.60 -21.83
C LYS A 234 -22.27 -1.86 -22.10
N HIS A 235 -21.40 -1.46 -21.18
CA HIS A 235 -19.97 -1.63 -21.30
C HIS A 235 -19.42 -2.40 -20.08
N VAL A 236 -18.70 -3.49 -20.32
CA VAL A 236 -18.03 -4.26 -19.27
C VAL A 236 -16.55 -4.36 -19.59
N PHE A 237 -15.69 -3.87 -18.69
CA PHE A 237 -14.25 -3.97 -18.85
C PHE A 237 -13.66 -4.94 -17.81
N LYS A 238 -12.80 -5.84 -18.27
CA LYS A 238 -11.97 -6.66 -17.39
C LYS A 238 -10.61 -5.98 -17.19
N THR A 239 -10.15 -5.91 -15.96
CA THR A 239 -8.82 -5.39 -15.63
C THR A 239 -8.26 -6.07 -14.38
N ASP A 240 -7.01 -5.76 -14.04
CA ASP A 240 -6.35 -6.18 -12.81
C ASP A 240 -5.66 -4.96 -12.17
N MET A 241 -5.13 -5.13 -10.95
CA MET A 241 -4.25 -4.19 -10.25
C MET A 241 -2.77 -4.43 -10.58
N PHE A 242 -2.49 -4.95 -11.77
CA PHE A 242 -1.14 -5.10 -12.30
C PHE A 242 -0.98 -4.24 -13.55
N CYS A 243 0.17 -3.60 -13.70
CA CYS A 243 0.55 -2.99 -14.97
C CYS A 243 1.25 -4.02 -15.87
N GLU A 244 0.96 -3.98 -17.17
CA GLU A 244 1.50 -4.95 -18.14
C GLU A 244 3.00 -4.75 -18.40
N ASN A 245 3.54 -3.54 -18.15
CA ASN A 245 4.92 -3.21 -18.48
C ASN A 245 5.78 -2.93 -17.23
N LYS A 246 6.67 -3.89 -16.90
CA LYS A 246 7.65 -3.79 -15.81
C LYS A 246 8.62 -2.62 -15.98
N GLU A 247 9.04 -2.33 -17.21
CA GLU A 247 10.07 -1.31 -17.48
C GLU A 247 9.56 0.12 -17.23
N VAL A 248 8.24 0.31 -17.18
CA VAL A 248 7.58 1.62 -17.09
C VAL A 248 7.50 2.12 -15.65
N VAL A 249 7.44 1.23 -14.65
CA VAL A 249 7.25 1.62 -13.24
C VAL A 249 8.56 1.89 -12.51
N ILE A 250 9.66 1.33 -13.02
CA ILE A 250 10.97 1.39 -12.41
C ILE A 250 11.50 2.83 -12.49
N ASN A 251 11.70 3.46 -11.33
CA ASN A 251 12.47 4.69 -11.13
C ASN A 251 11.88 6.03 -11.63
N ASN A 252 10.59 6.13 -11.94
CA ASN A 252 9.99 7.41 -12.35
C ASN A 252 8.67 7.73 -11.61
N SER A 253 8.72 8.69 -10.69
CA SER A 253 7.55 9.15 -9.92
C SER A 253 6.44 9.70 -10.81
N THR A 254 6.77 10.36 -11.93
CA THR A 254 5.78 10.86 -12.89
C THR A 254 5.02 9.72 -13.56
N ILE A 255 5.71 8.64 -13.92
CA ILE A 255 5.06 7.49 -14.55
C ILE A 255 4.19 6.75 -13.54
N ARG A 256 4.69 6.55 -12.30
CA ARG A 256 3.89 6.01 -11.20
C ARG A 256 2.60 6.80 -11.00
N GLN A 257 2.69 8.13 -10.95
CA GLN A 257 1.52 8.99 -10.80
C GLN A 257 0.56 8.85 -11.99
N LYS A 258 1.08 8.80 -13.22
CA LYS A 258 0.25 8.58 -14.42
C LYS A 258 -0.54 7.26 -14.35
N LEU A 259 0.09 6.16 -13.92
CA LEU A 259 -0.58 4.86 -13.77
C LEU A 259 -1.68 4.90 -12.71
N ILE A 260 -1.43 5.59 -11.60
CA ILE A 260 -2.42 5.84 -10.56
C ILE A 260 -3.60 6.65 -11.14
N ASP A 261 -3.32 7.76 -11.83
CA ASP A 261 -4.33 8.62 -12.42
C ASP A 261 -5.18 7.89 -13.46
N GLU A 262 -4.56 7.07 -14.31
CA GLU A 262 -5.26 6.22 -15.29
C GLU A 262 -6.19 5.22 -14.59
N LYS A 263 -5.75 4.59 -13.49
CA LYS A 263 -6.61 3.68 -12.73
C LYS A 263 -7.74 4.41 -12.00
N LEU A 264 -7.46 5.54 -11.37
CA LEU A 264 -8.49 6.35 -10.73
C LEU A 264 -9.55 6.80 -11.75
N THR A 265 -9.11 7.21 -12.93
CA THR A 265 -9.99 7.60 -14.05
C THR A 265 -10.86 6.43 -14.51
N LEU A 266 -10.28 5.22 -14.65
CA LEU A 266 -11.04 4.02 -15.01
C LEU A 266 -12.13 3.70 -13.98
N PHE A 267 -11.80 3.78 -12.68
CA PHE A 267 -12.75 3.52 -11.60
C PHE A 267 -13.85 4.58 -11.59
N ARG A 268 -13.51 5.87 -11.58
CA ARG A 268 -14.47 6.98 -11.52
C ARG A 268 -15.46 7.00 -12.69
N ASN A 269 -15.04 6.53 -13.86
CA ASN A 269 -15.89 6.42 -15.04
C ASN A 269 -16.79 5.17 -15.07
N SER A 270 -16.75 4.34 -14.03
CA SER A 270 -17.60 3.16 -13.90
C SER A 270 -18.78 3.39 -12.93
N ASN A 271 -19.89 2.69 -13.15
CA ASN A 271 -21.04 2.66 -12.25
C ASN A 271 -20.92 1.59 -11.16
N LEU A 272 -20.15 0.54 -11.43
CA LEU A 272 -19.99 -0.60 -10.54
C LEU A 272 -18.61 -1.21 -10.72
N VAL A 273 -17.98 -1.55 -9.60
CA VAL A 273 -16.78 -2.38 -9.54
C VAL A 273 -17.10 -3.72 -8.90
N VAL A 274 -16.77 -4.82 -9.57
CA VAL A 274 -16.72 -6.17 -8.97
C VAL A 274 -15.26 -6.59 -8.86
N THR A 275 -14.82 -7.02 -7.68
CA THR A 275 -13.38 -7.27 -7.46
C THR A 275 -13.08 -8.33 -6.41
N ASP A 276 -12.04 -9.12 -6.65
CA ASP A 276 -11.38 -10.02 -5.68
C ASP A 276 -10.00 -9.48 -5.23
N ARG A 277 -9.75 -8.18 -5.48
CA ARG A 277 -8.53 -7.44 -5.07
C ARG A 277 -8.86 -6.50 -3.93
N LEU A 278 -8.08 -6.56 -2.85
CA LEU A 278 -8.17 -5.61 -1.74
C LEU A 278 -8.08 -4.15 -2.22
N HIS A 279 -7.07 -3.81 -3.02
CA HIS A 279 -6.95 -2.46 -3.55
C HIS A 279 -8.00 -2.13 -4.61
N GLY A 280 -8.63 -3.13 -5.26
CA GLY A 280 -9.84 -2.89 -6.05
C GLY A 280 -10.94 -2.30 -5.18
N MET A 281 -11.22 -2.96 -4.05
CA MET A 281 -12.22 -2.49 -3.09
C MET A 281 -11.88 -1.13 -2.49
N ILE A 282 -10.62 -0.92 -2.06
CA ILE A 282 -10.20 0.35 -1.45
C ILE A 282 -10.24 1.49 -2.48
N VAL A 283 -9.78 1.26 -3.71
CA VAL A 283 -9.83 2.30 -4.76
C VAL A 283 -11.28 2.67 -5.10
N SER A 284 -12.19 1.70 -5.16
CA SER A 284 -13.63 1.98 -5.28
C SER A 284 -14.16 2.83 -4.12
N ALA A 285 -13.74 2.53 -2.90
CA ALA A 285 -14.13 3.28 -1.71
C ALA A 285 -13.71 4.76 -1.79
N ILE A 286 -12.43 5.03 -2.10
CA ILE A 286 -11.94 6.42 -2.19
C ILE A 286 -12.46 7.18 -3.41
N THR A 287 -12.80 6.47 -4.50
CA THR A 287 -13.42 7.06 -5.70
C THR A 287 -14.93 7.23 -5.59
N GLY A 288 -15.55 6.75 -4.50
CA GLY A 288 -16.99 6.81 -4.28
C GLY A 288 -17.80 5.92 -5.23
N VAL A 289 -17.15 4.95 -5.88
CA VAL A 289 -17.78 4.08 -6.86
C VAL A 289 -18.37 2.86 -6.15
N PRO A 290 -19.65 2.51 -6.39
CA PRO A 290 -20.25 1.31 -5.82
C PRO A 290 -19.43 0.05 -6.12
N CYS A 291 -19.29 -0.83 -5.13
CA CYS A 291 -18.42 -1.98 -5.23
C CYS A 291 -19.03 -3.25 -4.62
N ILE A 292 -18.81 -4.38 -5.29
CA ILE A 292 -19.02 -5.72 -4.73
C ILE A 292 -17.66 -6.40 -4.63
N ALA A 293 -17.18 -6.55 -3.40
CA ALA A 293 -15.94 -7.25 -3.09
C ALA A 293 -16.22 -8.74 -2.90
N ILE A 294 -15.45 -9.58 -3.58
CA ILE A 294 -15.53 -11.04 -3.51
C ILE A 294 -14.43 -11.52 -2.56
N GLY A 295 -14.83 -12.26 -1.53
CA GLY A 295 -13.92 -12.92 -0.61
C GLY A 295 -13.04 -13.95 -1.31
N ASN A 296 -11.80 -14.09 -0.85
CA ASN A 296 -10.92 -15.19 -1.22
C ASN A 296 -10.50 -15.95 0.06
N TYR A 297 -9.59 -16.92 -0.04
CA TYR A 297 -9.10 -17.66 1.15
C TYR A 297 -8.37 -16.77 2.16
N ASN A 298 -7.88 -15.60 1.75
CA ASN A 298 -7.20 -14.70 2.64
C ASN A 298 -8.19 -13.74 3.32
N HIS A 299 -7.96 -13.51 4.60
CA HIS A 299 -8.79 -12.62 5.41
C HIS A 299 -8.64 -11.14 5.03
N LYS A 300 -7.73 -10.81 4.11
CA LYS A 300 -7.32 -9.43 3.81
C LYS A 300 -8.49 -8.57 3.37
N ILE A 301 -9.38 -9.10 2.52
CA ILE A 301 -10.52 -8.34 1.97
C ILE A 301 -11.62 -8.16 3.01
N ILE A 302 -12.07 -9.26 3.63
CA ILE A 302 -13.17 -9.20 4.62
C ILE A 302 -12.80 -8.35 5.84
N GLU A 303 -11.56 -8.46 6.32
CA GLU A 303 -11.11 -7.70 7.48
C GLU A 303 -10.94 -6.21 7.14
N SER A 304 -10.39 -5.89 5.98
CA SER A 304 -10.32 -4.50 5.50
C SER A 304 -11.70 -3.91 5.19
N PHE A 305 -12.64 -4.73 4.73
CA PHE A 305 -14.02 -4.31 4.43
C PHE A 305 -14.73 -3.79 5.69
N LYS A 306 -14.42 -4.33 6.88
CA LYS A 306 -14.98 -3.87 8.15
C LYS A 306 -14.77 -2.37 8.39
N TRP A 307 -13.66 -1.79 7.90
CA TRP A 307 -13.39 -0.36 8.00
C TRP A 307 -14.33 0.52 7.19
N ILE A 308 -14.78 0.05 6.03
CA ILE A 308 -15.49 0.87 5.04
C ILE A 308 -16.98 0.54 4.92
N LYS A 309 -17.44 -0.63 5.41
CA LYS A 309 -18.81 -1.14 5.24
C LYS A 309 -19.92 -0.13 5.61
N LEU A 310 -19.66 0.76 6.58
CA LEU A 310 -20.65 1.75 7.01
C LEU A 310 -20.53 3.07 6.21
N SER A 311 -19.33 3.45 5.78
CA SER A 311 -19.06 4.72 5.13
C SER A 311 -19.21 4.69 3.62
N THR A 312 -19.17 3.50 2.99
CA THR A 312 -19.19 3.37 1.54
C THR A 312 -20.39 2.57 1.00
N ASN A 313 -20.55 2.65 -0.32
CA ASN A 313 -21.46 1.80 -1.10
C ASN A 313 -20.71 0.53 -1.52
N THR A 314 -20.26 -0.26 -0.55
CA THR A 314 -19.54 -1.49 -0.78
C THR A 314 -20.27 -2.65 -0.12
N LEU A 315 -20.48 -3.73 -0.86
CA LEU A 315 -20.94 -5.01 -0.33
C LEU A 315 -19.83 -6.05 -0.44
N PHE A 316 -19.88 -7.03 0.45
CA PHE A 316 -18.98 -8.17 0.45
C PHE A 316 -19.78 -9.44 0.23
N ILE A 317 -19.34 -10.29 -0.70
CA ILE A 317 -19.88 -11.62 -0.93
C ILE A 317 -18.79 -12.68 -0.79
N GLN A 318 -19.13 -13.82 -0.19
CA GLN A 318 -18.21 -14.95 -0.08
C GLN A 318 -18.38 -15.92 -1.26
N ASP A 319 -19.63 -16.16 -1.68
CA ASP A 319 -19.96 -16.98 -2.83
C ASP A 319 -20.28 -16.09 -4.04
N ILE A 320 -19.73 -16.44 -5.19
CA ILE A 320 -19.92 -15.72 -6.44
C ILE A 320 -21.36 -15.90 -6.94
N SER A 321 -22.05 -17.01 -6.58
CA SER A 321 -23.46 -17.22 -6.93
C SER A 321 -24.37 -16.13 -6.38
N ASP A 322 -23.95 -15.42 -5.32
CA ASP A 322 -24.72 -14.32 -4.71
C ASP A 322 -24.61 -13.01 -5.50
N LEU A 323 -23.74 -12.93 -6.50
CA LEU A 323 -23.49 -11.69 -7.27
C LEU A 323 -24.77 -11.04 -7.82
N PRO A 324 -25.71 -11.77 -8.48
CA PRO A 324 -26.93 -11.16 -9.00
C PRO A 324 -27.78 -10.52 -7.89
N LYS A 325 -27.87 -11.17 -6.73
CA LYS A 325 -28.60 -10.64 -5.57
C LYS A 325 -27.87 -9.42 -4.99
N ALA A 326 -26.56 -9.51 -4.80
CA ALA A 326 -25.75 -8.40 -4.30
C ALA A 326 -25.82 -7.17 -5.20
N MET A 327 -25.95 -7.34 -6.52
CA MET A 327 -26.18 -6.23 -7.45
C MET A 327 -27.52 -5.52 -7.23
N LEU A 328 -28.58 -6.25 -6.85
CA LEU A 328 -29.88 -5.66 -6.50
C LEU A 328 -29.79 -4.93 -5.14
N ASP A 329 -29.21 -5.60 -4.14
CA ASP A 329 -29.04 -5.03 -2.79
C ASP A 329 -28.17 -3.75 -2.83
N LEU A 330 -27.14 -3.72 -3.68
CA LEU A 330 -26.27 -2.56 -3.85
C LEU A 330 -27.00 -1.38 -4.50
N GLU A 331 -27.92 -1.61 -5.44
CA GLU A 331 -28.72 -0.53 -6.00
C GLU A 331 -29.64 0.11 -4.98
N GLU A 332 -30.25 -0.71 -4.12
CA GLU A 332 -31.05 -0.21 -3.01
C GLU A 332 -30.18 0.58 -2.02
N LEU A 333 -28.99 0.08 -1.71
CA LEU A 333 -28.02 0.78 -0.86
C LEU A 333 -27.65 2.15 -1.43
N VAL A 334 -27.35 2.23 -2.74
CA VAL A 334 -27.00 3.50 -3.42
C VAL A 334 -28.19 4.46 -3.43
N LYS A 335 -29.42 3.98 -3.63
CA LYS A 335 -30.63 4.81 -3.56
C LYS A 335 -30.86 5.37 -2.15
N ASN A 336 -30.61 4.56 -1.11
CA ASN A 336 -30.88 4.91 0.28
C ASN A 336 -29.79 5.81 0.91
N LYS A 337 -28.51 5.57 0.63
CA LYS A 337 -27.38 6.34 1.20
C LYS A 337 -27.04 7.63 0.43
N GLY A 338 -27.47 7.77 -0.82
CA GLY A 338 -27.08 8.88 -1.69
C GLY A 338 -25.62 8.79 -2.16
N GLU A 339 -25.04 9.92 -2.59
CA GLU A 339 -23.62 9.98 -2.98
C GLU A 339 -22.70 9.67 -1.80
N CYS A 340 -21.74 8.77 -2.04
CA CYS A 340 -20.87 8.17 -1.03
C CYS A 340 -20.10 9.24 -0.22
N ARG A 341 -20.07 9.11 1.11
CA ARG A 341 -19.09 9.85 1.92
C ARG A 341 -17.73 9.24 1.67
N THR A 342 -16.73 10.07 1.41
CA THR A 342 -15.39 9.57 1.14
C THR A 342 -14.76 9.06 2.46
N PRO A 343 -14.02 7.94 2.45
CA PRO A 343 -13.51 7.30 3.67
C PRO A 343 -12.68 8.22 4.59
N GLN A 344 -12.03 9.24 4.03
CA GLN A 344 -11.19 10.18 4.76
C GLN A 344 -11.98 10.84 5.90
N LEU A 345 -13.19 11.32 5.63
CA LEU A 345 -14.00 12.03 6.64
C LEU A 345 -14.40 11.16 7.83
N VAL A 346 -14.60 9.86 7.59
CA VAL A 346 -15.07 8.93 8.62
C VAL A 346 -13.91 8.34 9.42
N LEU A 347 -12.78 8.11 8.77
CA LEU A 347 -11.65 7.40 9.37
C LEU A 347 -10.57 8.31 9.96
N ASN A 348 -10.70 9.64 9.88
CA ASN A 348 -9.70 10.59 10.41
C ASN A 348 -9.26 10.27 11.85
N ASN A 349 -10.20 9.91 12.74
CA ASN A 349 -9.89 9.55 14.12
C ASN A 349 -9.02 8.29 14.23
N SER A 350 -9.16 7.34 13.30
CA SER A 350 -8.39 6.10 13.28
C SER A 350 -6.90 6.34 12.95
N TYR A 351 -6.56 7.44 12.28
CA TYR A 351 -5.17 7.78 11.95
C TYR A 351 -4.49 8.67 13.01
N LYS A 352 -5.23 9.13 14.02
CA LYS A 352 -4.67 9.98 15.09
C LYS A 352 -3.50 9.29 15.80
N GLN A 353 -3.63 7.99 16.09
CA GLN A 353 -2.56 7.22 16.73
C GLN A 353 -1.31 7.09 15.84
N LEU A 354 -1.48 7.06 14.52
CA LEU A 354 -0.35 7.07 13.58
C LEU A 354 0.32 8.45 13.58
N ILE A 355 -0.45 9.55 13.57
CA ILE A 355 0.09 10.91 13.65
C ILE A 355 0.91 11.10 14.94
N GLU A 356 0.33 10.73 16.09
CA GLU A 356 1.03 10.76 17.39
C GLU A 356 2.28 9.86 17.43
N ALA A 357 2.28 8.76 16.67
CA ALA A 357 3.45 7.90 16.54
C ALA A 357 4.52 8.45 15.58
N LEU A 358 4.18 9.39 14.70
CA LEU A 358 5.10 10.00 13.74
C LEU A 358 5.75 11.29 14.27
N GLU A 359 5.06 12.02 15.15
CA GLU A 359 5.63 13.09 15.98
C GLU A 359 6.83 12.58 16.81
#